data_AF-A0A7W1TLL6-F1
#
_entry.id   AF-A0A7W1TLL6-F1
#
_cell.length_a   1.000
_cell.length_b   1.000
_cell.length_c   1.000
_cell.angle_alpha   90.00
_cell.angle_beta   90.00
_cell.angle_gamma   90.00
#
_symmetry.space_group_name_H-M   'P 1'
#
loop_
_entity.id
_entity.type
_entity.pdbx_description
1 polymer ?
#
loop_
_entity_poly.entity_id
_entity_poly.type
_entity_poly.pdbx_seq_one_letter_code
_entity_poly.pdbx_strand_id
1 'polypeptide(L)' 'MEQSMRLLTLNTGSSSLKAALYIFEPVVTLELTVQIERIGHADSQLRLTRCVGRNSA' A
#
# COMPACT_ATOMS: atom_id res chain seq x y z
N MET A 1 16.59 13.12 16.16
CA MET A 1 16.18 12.31 14.99
C MET A 1 14.72 12.61 14.77
N GLU A 2 14.35 13.22 13.64
CA GLU A 2 12.92 13.32 13.29
C GLU A 2 12.38 11.90 13.09
N GLN A 3 11.28 11.58 13.76
CA GLN A 3 10.70 10.26 13.72
C GLN A 3 9.80 10.18 12.49
N SER A 4 10.20 9.40 11.47
CA SER A 4 9.39 9.17 10.29
C SER A 4 8.12 8.39 10.65
N MET A 5 6.95 8.95 10.42
CA MET A 5 5.68 8.22 10.60
C MET A 5 5.38 7.41 9.34
N ARG A 6 4.97 6.15 9.51
CA ARG A 6 4.47 5.30 8.43
C ARG A 6 2.99 5.01 8.64
N LEU A 7 2.20 5.17 7.58
CA LEU A 7 0.77 4.87 7.58
C LEU A 7 0.49 3.73 6.60
N LEU A 8 -0.06 2.65 7.12
CA LEU A 8 -0.59 1.56 6.31
C LEU A 8 -2.11 1.73 6.21
N THR A 9 -2.63 1.87 4.99
CA THR A 9 -4.07 1.81 4.73
C THR A 9 -4.45 0.44 4.21
N LEU A 10 -5.58 -0.08 4.68
CA LEU A 10 -6.15 -1.36 4.26
C LEU A 10 -7.57 -1.14 3.78
N ASN A 11 -7.90 -1.69 2.62
CA ASN A 11 -9.25 -1.82 2.12
C ASN A 11 -9.49 -3.30 1.82
N THR A 12 -10.38 -3.92 2.60
CA THR A 12 -10.69 -5.33 2.53
C THR A 12 -12.05 -5.54 1.90
N GLY A 13 -12.10 -6.35 0.84
CA GLY A 13 -13.32 -6.98 0.36
C GLY A 13 -13.43 -8.42 0.87
N SER A 14 -14.55 -9.08 0.59
CA SER A 14 -14.78 -10.49 0.99
C SER A 14 -13.77 -11.48 0.41
N SER A 15 -13.18 -11.18 -0.76
CA SER A 15 -12.15 -12.00 -1.42
C SER A 15 -11.00 -11.18 -2.00
N SER A 16 -10.79 -9.95 -1.50
CA SER A 16 -9.72 -9.07 -1.98
C SER A 16 -9.16 -8.18 -0.87
N LEU A 17 -7.92 -7.73 -1.05
CA LEU A 17 -7.28 -6.74 -0.20
C LEU A 17 -6.53 -5.75 -1.07
N LYS A 18 -6.75 -4.46 -0.85
CA LYS A 18 -5.94 -3.38 -1.41
C LYS A 18 -5.29 -2.65 -0.24
N ALA A 19 -3.97 -2.44 -0.31
CA ALA A 19 -3.24 -1.71 0.72
C ALA A 19 -2.28 -0.70 0.11
N ALA A 20 -1.98 0.35 0.87
CA ALA A 20 -0.96 1.32 0.52
C ALA A 20 -0.14 1.71 1.77
N LEU A 21 1.17 1.81 1.60
CA LEU A 21 2.10 2.29 2.63
C LEU A 21 2.56 3.70 2.26
N TYR A 22 2.32 4.64 3.17
CA TYR A 22 2.77 6.02 3.05
C TYR A 22 3.85 6.32 4.08
N ILE A 23 4.84 7.11 3.70
CA ILE A 23 5.83 7.72 4.60
C ILE A 23 5.48 9.21 4.74
N PHE A 24 5.41 9.67 5.99
CA PHE A 24 5.17 11.07 6.35
C PHE A 24 6.48 11.71 6.80
N GLU A 25 7.15 12.41 5.88
CA GLU A 25 8.36 13.20 6.11
C GLU A 25 8.40 14.35 5.11
N PRO A 26 8.53 15.61 5.55
CA PRO A 26 7.69 16.80 5.23
C PRO A 26 6.66 16.72 4.08
N VAL A 27 6.87 15.92 3.05
CA VAL A 27 5.98 15.56 1.95
C VAL A 27 5.53 14.09 2.10
N VAL A 28 4.22 13.84 1.98
CA VAL A 28 3.70 12.47 2.03
C VAL A 28 4.12 11.71 0.77
N THR A 29 4.79 10.58 0.94
CA THR A 29 5.23 9.73 -0.18
C THR A 29 4.50 8.40 -0.13
N LEU A 30 3.92 7.99 -1.26
CA LEU A 30 3.44 6.62 -1.43
C LEU A 30 4.66 5.73 -1.70
N GLU A 31 4.95 4.80 -0.79
CA GLU A 31 6.11 3.91 -0.88
C GLU A 31 5.75 2.61 -1.60
N LEU A 32 4.58 2.05 -1.30
CA LEU A 32 4.18 0.72 -1.76
C LEU A 32 2.67 0.61 -1.89
N THR A 33 2.21 -0.12 -2.90
CA THR A 33 0.83 -0.60 -2.99
C THR A 33 0.80 -2.12 -3.08
N VAL A 34 -0.23 -2.70 -2.48
CA VAL A 34 -0.54 -4.14 -2.49
C VAL A 34 -1.93 -4.31 -3.06
N GLN A 35 -2.09 -5.29 -3.94
CA GLN A 35 -3.40 -5.76 -4.39
C GLN A 35 -3.40 -7.28 -4.35
N ILE A 36 -4.36 -7.82 -3.60
CA ILE A 36 -4.65 -9.25 -3.52
C ILE A 36 -6.06 -9.45 -4.06
N GLU A 37 -6.22 -10.35 -5.00
CA GLU A 37 -7.51 -10.72 -5.56
C GLU A 37 -7.74 -12.22 -5.45
N ARG A 38 -9.03 -12.60 -5.41
CA ARG A 38 -9.48 -14.00 -5.39
C ARG A 38 -8.89 -14.79 -4.21
N ILE A 39 -8.80 -14.14 -3.04
CA ILE A 39 -8.41 -14.78 -1.79
C ILE A 39 -9.34 -15.97 -1.52
N GLY A 40 -8.76 -17.14 -1.25
CA GLY A 40 -9.51 -18.38 -1.04
C GLY A 40 -9.82 -19.18 -2.31
N HIS A 41 -9.39 -18.71 -3.48
CA HIS A 41 -9.53 -19.43 -4.75
C HIS A 41 -8.17 -19.89 -5.30
N ALA A 42 -8.18 -20.92 -6.16
CA ALA A 42 -6.96 -21.48 -6.76
C ALA A 42 -6.23 -20.48 -7.67
N ASP A 43 -6.94 -19.49 -8.19
CA ASP A 43 -6.44 -18.41 -9.04
C ASP A 43 -6.17 -17.11 -8.26
N SER A 44 -5.91 -17.21 -6.95
CA SER A 44 -5.49 -16.08 -6.10
C SER A 44 -4.24 -15.40 -6.63
N GLN A 45 -4.25 -14.06 -6.65
CA GLN A 45 -3.14 -13.27 -7.18
C GLN A 45 -2.72 -12.19 -6.19
N LEU A 46 -1.39 -12.00 -6.07
CA LEU A 46 -0.77 -10.92 -5.34
C LEU A 46 0.01 -10.05 -6.32
N ARG A 47 -0.24 -8.74 -6.28
CA ARG A 47 0.55 -7.72 -6.96
C ARG A 47 1.11 -6.76 -5.92
N LEU A 48 2.43 -6.61 -5.93
CA LEU A 48 3.16 -5.63 -5.14
C LEU A 48 3.78 -4.62 -6.09
N THR A 49 3.55 -3.34 -5.84
CA THR A 49 4.16 -2.26 -6.63
C THR A 49 4.94 -1.37 -5.69
N ARG A 50 6.25 -1.26 -5.92
CA ARG A 50 7.07 -0.23 -5.27
C ARG A 50 6.85 1.09 -6.02
N CYS A 51 6.45 2.13 -5.31
CA CYS A 51 6.22 3.44 -5.90
C CYS A 51 7.51 4.26 -5.82
N VAL A 52 7.91 4.84 -6.95
CA VAL A 52 9.13 5.65 -7.09
C VAL A 52 8.68 7.11 -7.30
N GLY A 53 8.07 7.74 -6.30
CA GLY A 53 7.58 9.12 -6.48
C GLY A 53 6.97 9.79 -5.24
N ARG A 54 7.54 10.95 -4.88
CA ARG A 54 7.02 11.88 -3.86
C ARG A 54 5.70 12.49 -4.35
N ASN A 55 4.63 12.35 -3.58
CA ASN A 55 3.38 13.07 -3.85
C ASN A 55 3.56 14.49 -3.31
N SER A 56 4.02 15.41 -4.15
CA SER A 56 3.86 16.84 -3.92
C SER A 56 2.37 17.16 -4.00
N ALA A 57 1.66 17.05 -2.88
CA ALA A 57 0.36 17.67 -2.71
C ALA A 57 0.53 19.17 -2.39
#